data_AF-X1RJ67-F1
#
_entry.id   AF-X1RJ67-F1
#
_cell.length_a   1.000
_cell.length_b   1.000
_cell.length_c   1.000
_cell.angle_alpha   90.00
_cell.angle_beta   90.00
_cell.angle_gamma   90.00
#
_symmetry.space_group_name_H-M   'P 1'
#
loop_
_entity.id
_entity.type
_entity.pdbx_description
1 polymer ?
#
loop_
_entity_poly.entity_id
_entity_poly.type
_entity_poly.pdbx_seq_one_letter_code
_entity_poly.pdbx_strand_id
1 'polypeptide(L)' 'IIGFLLMIGGKSENPNEFNPEIFSFRRITLAPLIVLFGFVFEIWAIMKKPKE' A
#
# COMPACT_ATOMS: atom_id res chain seq x y z
N ILE A 1 -3.06 3.60 6.96
CA ILE A 1 -2.65 2.41 7.76
C ILE A 1 -2.87 1.09 6.99
N ILE A 2 -4.06 0.84 6.43
CA ILE A 2 -4.40 -0.41 5.72
C ILE A 2 -3.41 -0.75 4.58
N GLY A 3 -3.04 0.23 3.74
CA GLY A 3 -2.04 0.02 2.69
C GLY A 3 -0.67 -0.41 3.23
N PHE A 4 -0.27 0.08 4.40
CA PHE A 4 0.97 -0.33 5.07
C PHE A 4 0.86 -1.74 5.67
N LEU A 5 -0.29 -2.12 6.21
CA LEU A 5 -0.53 -3.47 6.72
C LEU A 5 -0.45 -4.53 5.61
N LEU A 6 -0.91 -4.20 4.40
CA LEU A 6 -0.86 -5.10 3.26
C LEU A 6 0.58 -5.39 2.76
N MET A 7 1.55 -4.55 3.15
CA MET A 7 2.96 -4.75 2.82
C MET A 7 3.67 -5.73 3.77
N ILE A 8 3.04 -6.14 4.88
CA ILE A 8 3.67 -7.02 5.88
C ILE A 8 3.94 -8.42 5.31
N GLY A 9 5.10 -8.98 5.67
CA GLY A 9 5.56 -10.34 5.34
C GLY A 9 6.48 -10.40 4.11
N GLY A 10 6.77 -11.61 3.61
CA GLY A 10 7.71 -11.82 2.49
C GLY A 10 9.16 -11.82 2.94
N LYS A 11 9.40 -11.75 4.25
CA LYS A 11 10.70 -12.01 4.83
C LYS A 11 11.08 -13.46 4.51
N SER A 12 12.30 -13.66 4.02
CA SER A 12 12.85 -15.01 3.91
C SER A 12 13.20 -15.55 5.30
N GLU A 13 12.83 -16.79 5.58
CA GLU A 13 13.21 -17.46 6.84
C GLU A 13 14.71 -17.75 6.89
N ASN A 14 15.33 -17.94 5.72
CA ASN A 14 16.74 -18.20 5.56
C ASN A 14 17.38 -17.09 4.69
N PRO A 15 18.30 -16.25 5.22
CA PRO A 15 18.84 -15.10 4.50
C PRO A 15 19.64 -15.46 3.23
N ASN A 16 20.01 -16.73 3.07
CA ASN A 16 20.72 -17.26 1.89
C ASN A 16 19.76 -17.73 0.78
N GLU A 17 18.45 -17.72 1.02
CA GLU A 17 17.43 -18.15 0.06
C GLU A 17 16.52 -16.98 -0.31
N PHE A 18 16.31 -16.80 -1.61
CA PHE A 18 15.44 -15.76 -2.14
C PHE A 18 13.97 -16.18 -2.01
N ASN A 19 13.16 -15.41 -1.28
CA ASN A 19 11.72 -15.65 -1.18
C ASN A 19 10.95 -14.89 -2.29
N PRO A 20 10.39 -15.59 -3.29
CA PRO A 20 9.65 -14.95 -4.38
C PRO A 20 8.35 -14.25 -3.94
N GLU A 21 7.84 -14.51 -2.73
CA GLU A 21 6.67 -13.80 -2.19
C GLU A 21 6.89 -12.30 -1.97
N ILE A 22 8.15 -11.84 -1.98
CA ILE A 22 8.45 -10.40 -2.01
C ILE A 22 7.80 -9.74 -3.24
N PHE A 23 7.76 -10.45 -4.37
CA PHE A 23 7.14 -9.98 -5.61
C PHE A 23 5.62 -10.23 -5.69
N SER A 24 4.97 -10.45 -4.55
CA SER A 24 3.51 -10.60 -4.52
C SER A 24 2.81 -9.36 -5.09
N PHE A 25 1.88 -9.58 -6.03
CA PHE A 25 1.01 -8.54 -6.60
C PHE A 25 0.34 -7.68 -5.53
N ARG A 26 -0.04 -8.30 -4.39
CA ARG A 26 -0.65 -7.60 -3.25
C ARG A 26 0.28 -6.52 -2.67
N ARG A 27 1.58 -6.78 -2.59
CA ARG A 27 2.57 -5.88 -1.97
C ARG A 27 3.08 -4.83 -2.93
N ILE A 28 3.31 -5.19 -4.19
CA ILE A 28 3.88 -4.27 -5.18
C ILE A 28 2.84 -3.36 -5.81
N THR A 29 1.62 -3.87 -6.04
CA THR A 29 0.60 -3.13 -6.78
C THR A 29 -0.55 -2.70 -5.88
N LEU A 30 -1.19 -3.65 -5.19
CA LEU A 30 -2.41 -3.35 -4.44
C LEU A 30 -2.17 -2.44 -3.24
N ALA A 31 -1.12 -2.73 -2.46
CA ALA A 31 -0.79 -1.94 -1.27
C ALA A 31 -0.42 -0.48 -1.61
N PRO A 32 0.50 -0.18 -2.56
CA PRO A 32 0.80 1.19 -2.95
C PRO A 32 -0.41 1.90 -3.59
N LEU A 33 -1.22 1.19 -4.37
CA LEU A 33 -2.43 1.76 -4.97
C LEU A 33 -3.42 2.26 -3.90
N ILE A 34 -3.62 1.50 -2.82
CA ILE A 34 -4.47 1.90 -1.69
C ILE A 34 -3.91 3.12 -0.98
N VAL A 35 -2.58 3.21 -0.80
CA VAL A 35 -1.93 4.38 -0.20
C VAL A 35 -2.11 5.62 -1.09
N LEU A 36 -1.86 5.49 -2.40
CA LEU A 36 -2.05 6.58 -3.36
C LEU A 36 -3.50 7.06 -3.42
N PHE A 37 -4.46 6.12 -3.41
CA PHE A 37 -5.87 6.46 -3.36
C PHE A 37 -6.23 7.25 -2.10
N GLY A 38 -5.68 6.87 -0.95
CA GLY A 38 -5.82 7.63 0.30
C GLY A 38 -5.35 9.08 0.15
N PHE A 39 -4.15 9.30 -0.40
CA PHE A 39 -3.62 10.65 -0.62
C PHE A 39 -4.47 11.47 -1.60
N VAL A 40 -4.89 10.87 -2.72
CA VAL A 40 -5.77 11.55 -3.69
C VAL A 40 -7.11 11.91 -3.04
N PHE A 41 -7.65 11.01 -2.22
CA PHE A 41 -8.88 11.25 -1.49
C PHE A 41 -8.74 12.40 -0.49
N GLU A 42 -7.64 12.45 0.26
CA GLU A 42 -7.34 13.56 1.20
C GLU A 42 -7.24 14.90 0.46
N ILE A 43 -6.51 14.94 -0.67
CA ILE A 43 -6.41 16.13 -1.50
C ILE A 43 -7.80 16.57 -1.98
N TRP A 44 -8.59 15.65 -2.51
CA TRP A 44 -9.95 15.95 -2.97
C TRP A 44 -10.84 16.44 -1.83
N ALA A 45 -10.76 15.82 -0.65
CA ALA A 45 -11.55 16.19 0.52
C ALA A 45 -11.21 17.62 1.00
N ILE A 46 -9.93 17.99 1.01
CA ILE A 46 -9.50 19.35 1.36
C ILE A 46 -9.94 20.36 0.30
N MET A 47 -9.79 20.02 -1.00
CA MET A 47 -10.16 20.90 -2.10
C MET A 47 -11.68 21.07 -2.25
N LYS A 48 -12.46 20.09 -1.79
CA LYS A 48 -13.92 20.13 -1.86
C LYS A 48 -14.45 21.16 -0.88
N LYS A 49 -14.78 22.34 -1.42
CA LYS A 49 -15.48 23.38 -0.66
C LYS A 49 -16.72 22.79 0.01
N PRO A 50 -16.95 23.06 1.30
CA PRO A 50 -18.19 22.69 1.95
C PRO A 50 -19.33 23.31 1.14
N LYS A 51 -20.26 22.46 0.70
CA LYS A 51 -21.49 22.92 0.10
C LYS A 51 -22.35 23.41 1.27
N GLU A 52 -22.67 24.71 1.27
CA GLU A 52 -23.67 25.27 2.19
C GLU A 52 -24.98 24.48 2.12
#